data_AF-A0AAW7AWJ0-F1
#
_entry.id   AF-A0AAW7AWJ0-F1
#
_cell.length_a   1.000
_cell.length_b   1.000
_cell.length_c   1.000
_cell.angle_alpha   90.00
_cell.angle_beta   90.00
_cell.angle_gamma   90.00
#
_symmetry.space_group_name_H-M   'P 1'
#
loop_
_entity.id
_entity.type
_entity.pdbx_description
1 polymer ?
#
loop_
_entity_poly.entity_id
_entity_poly.type
_entity_poly.pdbx_seq_one_letter_code
_entity_poly.pdbx_strand_id
1 'polypeptide(L)' 'MKYPIFLLICLFVSGCTTASTIPKPGGGAYHVIACGTAAPVRICYERANKECPTGYKVVTQDNDGVRKELTIDCDH' A
#
# COMPACT_ATOMS: atom_id res chain seq x y z
N MET A 1 -18.15 -33.57 28.17
CA MET A 1 -17.96 -32.10 28.28
C MET A 1 -17.56 -31.60 26.90
N LYS A 2 -18.39 -30.74 26.31
CA LYS A 2 -18.43 -30.39 24.89
C LYS A 2 -17.53 -29.17 24.69
N TYR A 3 -16.34 -29.33 24.13
CA TYR A 3 -15.48 -28.19 23.78
C TYR A 3 -16.14 -27.44 22.63
N PRO A 4 -16.63 -26.19 22.81
CA PRO A 4 -17.04 -25.43 21.66
C PRO A 4 -15.76 -25.08 20.90
N ILE A 5 -15.61 -25.70 19.74
CA ILE A 5 -14.81 -25.23 18.61
C ILE A 5 -15.37 -23.86 18.24
N PHE A 6 -15.02 -22.83 19.01
CA PHE A 6 -15.25 -21.45 18.64
C PHE A 6 -14.00 -21.02 17.91
N LEU A 7 -13.98 -21.42 16.64
CA LEU A 7 -13.01 -21.04 15.62
C LEU A 7 -12.98 -19.52 15.57
N LEU A 8 -12.03 -18.93 16.30
CA LEU A 8 -11.80 -17.50 16.38
C LEU A 8 -11.30 -17.05 15.01
N ILE A 9 -12.24 -16.63 14.16
CA ILE A 9 -11.98 -16.03 12.87
C ILE A 9 -11.22 -14.72 13.14
N CYS A 10 -9.90 -14.79 13.10
CA CYS A 10 -9.04 -13.63 12.91
C CYS A 10 -9.24 -13.14 11.48
N LEU A 11 -10.34 -12.41 11.26
CA LEU A 11 -10.52 -11.60 10.06
C LEU A 11 -9.49 -10.47 10.16
N PHE A 12 -8.28 -10.71 9.65
CA PHE A 12 -7.36 -9.63 9.34
C PHE A 12 -8.05 -8.77 8.28
N VAL A 13 -8.68 -7.69 8.72
CA VAL A 13 -9.09 -6.59 7.84
C VAL A 13 -7.81 -5.93 7.36
N SER A 14 -7.15 -6.54 6.38
CA SER A 14 -6.13 -5.90 5.60
C SER A 14 -6.83 -4.77 4.84
N GLY A 15 -6.48 -3.53 5.17
CA GLY A 15 -6.92 -2.38 4.39
C GLY A 15 -6.58 -2.64 2.93
N CYS A 16 -7.57 -2.61 2.05
CA CYS A 16 -7.35 -2.85 0.64
C CYS A 16 -6.39 -1.78 0.12
N THR A 17 -5.26 -2.21 -0.43
CA THR A 17 -4.29 -1.35 -1.11
C THR A 17 -4.11 -1.88 -2.51
N THR A 18 -4.00 -0.97 -3.46
CA THR A 18 -3.76 -1.28 -4.86
C THR A 18 -2.49 -0.56 -5.29
N ALA A 19 -1.60 -1.28 -5.95
CA ALA A 19 -0.43 -0.73 -6.59
C ALA A 19 -0.65 -0.76 -8.11
N SER A 20 -0.27 0.31 -8.79
CA SER A 20 -0.31 0.43 -10.24
C SER A 20 1.01 0.99 -10.72
N THR A 21 1.56 0.38 -11.76
CA THR A 21 2.84 0.80 -12.34
C THR A 21 2.59 1.64 -13.58
N ILE A 22 3.21 2.81 -13.65
CA ILE A 22 3.14 3.72 -14.80
C ILE A 22 4.54 3.94 -15.37
N PRO A 23 4.71 3.89 -16.71
CA PRO A 23 6.01 4.15 -17.33
C PRO A 23 6.44 5.60 -17.08
N LYS A 24 7.71 5.77 -16.71
CA LYS A 24 8.33 7.06 -16.45
C LYS A 24 8.97 7.62 -17.74
N PRO A 25 8.80 8.92 -18.05
CA PRO A 25 9.53 9.55 -19.15
C PRO A 25 11.03 9.56 -18.83
N GLY A 26 11.84 8.94 -19.69
CA GLY A 26 13.28 8.75 -19.47
C GLY A 26 13.70 7.34 -19.04
N GLY A 27 12.74 6.41 -18.94
CA GLY A 27 12.99 5.02 -18.54
C GLY A 27 12.65 4.77 -17.07
N GLY A 28 12.50 3.49 -16.73
CA GLY A 28 12.01 3.05 -15.41
C GLY A 28 10.49 3.15 -15.28
N ALA A 29 10.00 3.03 -14.04
CA ALA A 29 8.58 3.06 -13.74
C ALA A 29 8.27 3.72 -12.40
N TYR A 30 7.18 4.47 -12.36
CA TYR A 30 6.56 4.94 -11.13
C TYR A 30 5.59 3.89 -10.61
N HIS A 31 5.57 3.70 -9.30
CA HIS A 31 4.58 2.88 -8.62
C HIS A 31 3.61 3.79 -7.86
N VAL A 32 2.35 3.80 -8.29
CA VAL A 32 1.25 4.52 -7.66
C VAL A 32 0.54 3.56 -6.73
N ILE A 33 0.51 3.90 -5.45
CA ILE A 33 -0.05 3.08 -4.39
C ILE A 33 -1.25 3.81 -3.82
N ALA A 34 -2.44 3.33 -4.15
CA ALA A 34 -3.68 3.80 -3.56
C ALA A 34 -4.01 2.95 -2.34
N CYS A 35 -4.25 3.62 -1.22
CA CYS A 35 -4.65 3.01 0.03
C CYS A 35 -6.09 3.38 0.30
N GLY A 36 -6.92 2.38 0.58
CA GLY A 36 -8.32 2.60 0.89
C GLY A 36 -8.51 3.72 1.91
N THR A 37 -9.59 4.48 1.77
CA THR A 37 -9.86 5.70 2.55
C THR A 37 -9.85 5.45 4.07
N ALA A 38 -10.35 4.29 4.49
CA ALA A 38 -10.39 3.84 5.88
C ALA A 38 -9.04 3.34 6.42
N ALA A 39 -8.03 3.10 5.55
CA ALA A 39 -6.72 2.63 5.97
C ALA A 39 -5.83 3.80 6.42
N PRO A 40 -4.98 3.62 7.45
CA PRO A 40 -3.97 4.62 7.78
C PRO A 40 -2.95 4.75 6.65
N VAL A 41 -2.39 5.94 6.45
CA VAL A 41 -1.39 6.22 5.39
C VAL A 41 -0.16 5.30 5.50
N ARG A 42 0.15 4.84 6.73
CA ARG A 42 1.20 3.83 6.99
C ARG A 42 1.06 2.59 6.10
N ILE A 43 -0.15 2.19 5.72
CA ILE A 43 -0.37 1.03 4.84
C ILE A 43 0.15 1.31 3.42
N CYS A 44 0.15 2.57 2.95
CA CYS A 44 0.77 2.95 1.68
C CYS A 44 2.28 2.72 1.71
N TYR A 45 2.91 3.14 2.80
CA TYR A 45 4.34 2.93 2.98
C TYR A 45 4.69 1.45 3.16
N GLU A 46 3.86 0.66 3.84
CA GLU A 46 4.05 -0.80 3.91
C GLU A 46 3.93 -1.46 2.53
N ARG A 47 2.98 -1.05 1.69
CA ARG A 47 2.91 -1.53 0.30
C ARG A 47 4.09 -1.04 -0.51
N ALA A 48 4.54 0.20 -0.34
CA ALA A 48 5.71 0.75 -1.01
C ALA A 48 6.99 -0.04 -0.71
N ASN A 49 7.20 -0.43 0.56
CA ASN A 49 8.31 -1.29 0.96
C ASN A 49 8.23 -2.69 0.32
N LYS A 50 7.03 -3.17 -0.04
CA LYS A 50 6.85 -4.44 -0.75
C LYS A 50 7.14 -4.31 -2.24
N GLU A 51 6.79 -3.18 -2.85
CA GLU A 51 7.07 -2.89 -4.26
C GLU A 51 8.57 -2.61 -4.48
N CYS A 52 9.18 -1.79 -3.63
CA CYS A 52 10.60 -1.45 -3.70
C CYS A 52 11.33 -1.85 -2.39
N PRO A 53 11.71 -3.11 -2.20
CA PRO A 53 12.35 -3.59 -0.96
C PRO A 53 13.76 -3.04 -0.74
N THR A 54 14.41 -2.58 -1.80
CA THR A 54 15.74 -1.96 -1.76
C THR A 54 15.72 -0.49 -1.33
N GLY A 55 14.53 0.09 -1.20
CA GLY A 55 14.31 1.52 -0.98
C GLY A 55 13.56 2.17 -2.14
N TYR A 56 12.99 3.34 -1.89
CA TYR A 56 12.29 4.14 -2.89
C TYR A 56 12.36 5.62 -2.56
N LYS A 57 12.16 6.44 -3.59
CA LYS A 57 11.92 7.87 -3.45
C LYS A 57 10.43 8.14 -3.51
N VAL A 58 9.91 8.92 -2.57
CA VAL A 58 8.54 9.45 -2.68
C VAL A 58 8.56 10.58 -3.71
N VAL A 59 7.78 10.41 -4.77
CA VAL A 59 7.61 11.41 -5.84
C VAL A 59 6.48 12.35 -5.48
N THR A 60 5.33 11.80 -5.11
CA THR A 60 4.12 12.54 -4.74
C THR A 60 3.40 11.79 -3.64
N GLN A 61 2.79 12.52 -2.71
CA GLN A 61 1.92 11.99 -1.68
C GLN A 61 0.63 12.82 -1.61
N ASP A 62 -0.50 12.14 -1.72
CA ASP A 62 -1.84 12.69 -1.53
C ASP A 62 -2.46 12.04 -0.28
N ASN A 63 -2.98 12.87 0.63
CA ASN A 63 -3.60 12.41 1.86
C ASN A 63 -4.71 13.39 2.29
N ASP A 64 -5.66 13.60 1.40
CA ASP A 64 -6.76 14.55 1.61
C ASP A 64 -7.93 13.94 2.43
N GLY A 65 -7.67 12.84 3.16
CA GLY A 65 -8.67 12.12 3.98
C GLY A 65 -9.71 11.33 3.17
N VAL A 66 -9.99 11.73 1.93
CA VAL A 66 -10.88 11.05 0.96
C VAL A 66 -10.08 10.17 0.00
N ARG A 67 -8.85 10.55 -0.35
CA ARG A 67 -7.93 9.73 -1.12
C ARG A 67 -6.59 9.70 -0.40
N LYS A 68 -5.96 8.53 -0.41
CA LYS A 68 -4.63 8.31 0.14
C LYS A 68 -3.84 7.61 -0.94
N GLU A 69 -2.97 8.35 -1.58
CA GLU A 69 -2.18 7.86 -2.70
C GLU A 69 -0.71 8.22 -2.49
N LEU A 70 0.16 7.28 -2.82
CA LEU A 70 1.61 7.44 -2.70
C LEU A 70 2.24 7.02 -4.03
N THR A 71 2.86 7.96 -4.72
CA THR A 71 3.66 7.69 -5.92
C THR A 71 5.12 7.58 -5.53
N ILE A 72 5.74 6.45 -5.86
CA ILE A 72 7.15 6.18 -5.56
C ILE A 72 7.94 5.83 -6.82
N ASP A 73 9.24 6.06 -6.77
CA ASP A 73 10.22 5.62 -7.75
C ASP A 73 11.21 4.65 -7.06
N CYS A 74 11.33 3.42 -7.58
CA CYS A 74 12.24 2.42 -7.03
C CYS A 74 13.70 2.61 -7.51
N ASP A 75 13.92 3.43 -8.54
CA ASP A 75 15.22 3.59 -9.21
C ASP A 75 16.00 4.79 -8.64
N HIS A 76 16.22 4.77 -7.31
CA HIS A 76 17.04 5.76 -6.60
C HIS A 76 18.36 5.13 -6.14
#